data_AF-A0A6V8JW72-F1
#
_entry.id   AF-A0A6V8JW72-F1
#
_cell.length_a   1.000
_cell.length_b   1.000
_cell.length_c   1.000
_cell.angle_alpha   90.00
_cell.angle_beta   90.00
_cell.angle_gamma   90.00
#
_symmetry.space_group_name_H-M   'P 1'
#
loop_
_entity.id
_entity.type
_entity.pdbx_description
1 polymer ?
#
loop_
_entity_poly.entity_id
_entity_poly.type
_entity_poly.pdbx_seq_one_letter_code
_entity_poly.pdbx_strand_id
1 'polypeptide(L)'
;MTFALLIALRAVDVPVVAVVVPLAAAALAWSVIGHVPHPTTVRVQALGMVAFGGLGLAALAVDPDLGLYLVAAGWFFHGVWDFVHLRLDRAVSRSYAEWCGVLDVLTAGQLLLLAW
;
A
#
# COMPACT_ATOMS: atom_id res chain seq x y z
N MET A 1 -13.97 1.96 8.93
CA MET A 1 -14.75 1.66 7.70
C MET A 1 -14.04 0.67 6.77
N THR A 2 -12.72 0.71 6.60
CA THR A 2 -12.00 -0.20 5.68
C THR A 2 -12.01 -1.68 6.11
N PHE A 3 -11.73 -2.01 7.37
CA PHE A 3 -11.68 -3.42 7.82
C PHE A 3 -12.99 -4.19 7.66
N ALA A 4 -14.14 -3.55 7.93
CA ALA A 4 -15.44 -4.19 7.75
C ALA A 4 -15.72 -4.53 6.28
N LEU A 5 -15.33 -3.64 5.35
CA LEU A 5 -15.41 -3.90 3.91
C LEU A 5 -14.48 -5.05 3.52
N LEU A 6 -13.23 -5.06 4.02
CA LEU A 6 -12.28 -6.15 3.74
C LEU A 6 -12.81 -7.50 4.22
N ILE A 7 -13.34 -7.56 5.43
CA ILE A 7 -13.95 -8.78 5.99
C ILE A 7 -15.15 -9.21 5.16
N ALA A 8 -16.03 -8.27 4.77
CA ALA A 8 -17.20 -8.56 3.95
C ALA A 8 -16.79 -9.11 2.56
N LEU A 9 -15.85 -8.47 1.88
CA LEU A 9 -15.32 -8.92 0.59
C LEU A 9 -14.75 -10.34 0.70
N ARG A 10 -13.99 -10.61 1.77
CA ARG A 10 -13.44 -11.94 2.04
C ARG A 10 -14.56 -12.96 2.31
N ALA A 11 -15.61 -12.58 3.04
CA ALA A 11 -16.73 -13.46 3.37
C ALA A 11 -17.57 -13.88 2.14
N VAL A 12 -17.51 -13.10 1.05
CA VAL A 12 -18.17 -13.43 -0.23
C VAL A 12 -17.18 -13.90 -1.31
N ASP A 13 -15.97 -14.31 -0.91
CA ASP A 13 -14.89 -14.78 -1.80
C ASP A 13 -14.52 -13.82 -2.94
N VAL A 14 -14.73 -12.52 -2.74
CA VAL A 14 -14.28 -11.50 -3.69
C VAL A 14 -12.81 -11.17 -3.39
N PRO A 15 -11.89 -11.32 -4.37
CA PRO A 15 -10.51 -10.93 -4.18
C PRO A 15 -10.42 -9.45 -3.84
N VAL A 16 -9.90 -9.12 -2.65
CA VAL A 16 -9.75 -7.73 -2.18
C VAL A 16 -9.02 -6.88 -3.21
N VAL A 17 -7.98 -7.44 -3.85
CA VAL A 17 -7.19 -6.76 -4.89
C VAL A 17 -8.05 -6.32 -6.09
N ALA A 18 -9.07 -7.11 -6.46
CA ALA A 18 -9.96 -6.82 -7.58
C ALA A 18 -10.89 -5.63 -7.30
N VAL A 19 -10.99 -5.18 -6.05
CA VAL A 19 -11.79 -4.01 -5.65
C VAL A 19 -10.87 -2.83 -5.33
N VAL A 20 -9.85 -3.05 -4.50
CA VAL A 20 -8.98 -1.98 -4.00
C VAL A 20 -8.13 -1.37 -5.11
N VAL A 21 -7.56 -2.18 -6.01
CA VAL A 21 -6.71 -1.66 -7.09
C VAL A 21 -7.50 -0.80 -8.08
N PRO A 22 -8.68 -1.22 -8.59
CA PRO A 22 -9.48 -0.36 -9.44
C PRO A 22 -9.96 0.92 -8.76
N LEU A 23 -10.33 0.86 -7.47
CA LEU A 23 -10.71 2.06 -6.72
C LEU A 23 -9.55 3.03 -6.55
N ALA A 24 -8.36 2.52 -6.22
CA ALA A 24 -7.15 3.33 -6.12
C ALA A 24 -6.78 3.96 -7.48
N ALA A 25 -6.87 3.19 -8.57
CA ALA A 25 -6.62 3.68 -9.92
C ALA A 25 -7.65 4.74 -10.35
N ALA A 26 -8.93 4.54 -10.04
CA ALA A 26 -9.98 5.51 -10.32
C ALA A 26 -9.80 6.81 -9.52
N ALA A 27 -9.45 6.71 -8.23
CA ALA A 27 -9.15 7.87 -7.40
C ALA A 27 -7.93 8.64 -7.93
N LEU A 28 -6.88 7.93 -8.35
CA LEU A 28 -5.72 8.53 -8.98
C LEU A 28 -6.09 9.23 -10.30
N ALA A 29 -6.82 8.56 -11.19
CA ALA A 29 -7.29 9.15 -12.44
C ALA A 29 -8.14 10.41 -12.19
N TRP A 30 -9.05 10.35 -11.21
CA TRP A 30 -9.85 11.50 -10.79
C TRP A 30 -8.97 12.64 -10.29
N SER A 31 -7.92 12.36 -9.52
CA SER A 31 -6.99 13.40 -9.03
C SER A 31 -6.14 14.05 -10.12
N VAL A 32 -5.95 13.38 -11.26
CA VAL A 32 -5.26 13.94 -12.43
C VAL A 32 -6.19 14.82 -13.26
N ILE A 33 -7.46 14.43 -13.39
CA ILE A 33 -8.47 15.15 -14.18
C ILE A 33 -9.06 16.33 -13.39
N GLY A 34 -9.25 16.17 -12.08
CA GLY A 34 -9.73 17.20 -11.17
C GLY A 34 -8.62 18.17 -10.78
N HIS A 35 -8.95 19.46 -10.63
CA HIS A 35 -8.01 20.43 -10.08
C HIS A 35 -7.81 20.17 -8.58
N VAL A 36 -6.83 19.34 -8.27
CA VAL A 36 -6.49 18.99 -6.89
C VAL A 36 -5.56 20.04 -6.26
N PRO A 37 -5.83 20.47 -5.01
CA PRO A 37 -4.85 21.19 -4.22
C PRO A 37 -3.64 20.26 -4.01
N HIS A 38 -2.43 20.75 -4.29
CA HIS A 38 -1.15 20.02 -4.16
C HIS A 38 -0.88 18.90 -5.20
N PRO A 39 -0.70 19.26 -6.48
CA PRO A 39 -0.42 18.30 -7.56
C PRO A 39 0.90 17.53 -7.37
N THR A 40 1.85 18.10 -6.65
CA THR A 40 3.12 17.43 -6.32
C THR A 40 2.91 16.25 -5.38
N THR A 41 2.08 16.40 -4.35
CA THR A 41 1.71 15.31 -3.42
C THR A 41 1.04 14.18 -4.17
N VAL A 42 0.12 14.49 -5.09
CA VAL A 42 -0.56 13.48 -5.92
C VAL A 42 0.42 12.71 -6.79
N ARG A 43 1.37 13.38 -7.44
CA ARG A 43 2.42 12.71 -8.23
C ARG A 43 3.30 11.79 -7.39
N VAL A 44 3.67 12.22 -6.18
CA VAL A 44 4.45 11.39 -5.25
C VAL A 44 3.66 10.13 -4.87
N GLN A 45 2.37 10.26 -4.54
CA GLN A 45 1.54 9.09 -4.23
C GLN A 45 1.31 8.18 -5.45
N ALA A 46 1.20 8.74 -6.65
CA ALA A 46 1.14 7.97 -7.89
C ALA A 46 2.42 7.13 -8.09
N LEU A 47 3.58 7.71 -7.84
CA LEU A 47 4.87 7.00 -7.88
C LEU A 47 4.93 5.90 -6.83
N GLY A 48 4.45 6.18 -5.60
CA GLY A 48 4.31 5.16 -4.56
C GLY A 48 3.45 3.99 -5.02
N MET A 49 2.26 4.26 -5.59
CA MET A 49 1.35 3.23 -6.10
C MET A 49 2.02 2.35 -7.17
N VAL A 50 2.74 2.96 -8.12
CA VAL A 50 3.46 2.20 -9.17
C VAL A 50 4.60 1.38 -8.57
N ALA A 51 5.40 1.96 -7.67
CA ALA A 51 6.55 1.28 -7.10
C ALA A 51 6.14 0.10 -6.20
N PHE A 52 5.26 0.32 -5.23
CA PHE A 52 4.83 -0.71 -4.29
C PHE A 52 3.92 -1.74 -4.95
N GLY A 53 3.01 -1.31 -5.83
CA GLY A 53 2.22 -2.22 -6.65
C GLY A 53 3.09 -3.06 -7.57
N GLY A 54 4.12 -2.47 -8.15
CA GLY A 54 5.13 -3.15 -8.97
C GLY A 54 5.89 -4.22 -8.20
N LEU A 55 6.30 -3.96 -6.95
CA LEU A 55 6.92 -4.97 -6.08
C LEU A 55 5.97 -6.15 -5.83
N GLY A 56 4.69 -5.88 -5.55
CA GLY A 56 3.68 -6.93 -5.35
C GLY A 56 3.47 -7.77 -6.61
N LEU A 57 3.42 -7.16 -7.79
CA LEU A 57 3.31 -7.88 -9.06
C LEU A 57 4.58 -8.66 -9.39
N ALA A 58 5.76 -8.10 -9.12
CA ALA A 58 7.04 -8.77 -9.33
C ALA A 58 7.16 -10.03 -8.45
N ALA A 59 6.70 -9.97 -7.21
CA ALA A 59 6.67 -11.12 -6.30
C ALA A 59 5.83 -12.29 -6.86
N LEU A 60 4.79 -12.03 -7.67
CA LEU A 60 4.00 -13.06 -8.34
C LEU A 60 4.69 -13.67 -9.56
N ALA A 61 5.75 -13.04 -10.07
CA ALA A 61 6.44 -13.42 -11.30
C ALA A 61 7.78 -14.14 -11.05
N VAL A 62 8.22 -14.24 -9.80
CA VAL A 62 9.48 -14.88 -9.40
C VAL A 62 9.21 -16.16 -8.60
N ASP A 63 10.27 -16.89 -8.24
CA ASP A 63 10.14 -18.04 -7.35
C ASP A 63 9.62 -17.62 -5.96
N PRO A 64 8.91 -18.50 -5.23
CA PRO A 64 8.27 -18.14 -3.97
C PRO A 64 9.20 -17.60 -2.88
N ASP A 65 10.44 -18.10 -2.82
CA ASP A 65 11.41 -17.68 -1.82
C ASP A 65 11.83 -16.23 -2.07
N LEU A 66 12.16 -15.89 -3.33
CA LEU A 66 12.44 -14.50 -3.72
C LEU A 66 11.21 -13.61 -3.60
N GLY A 67 10.03 -14.14 -3.95
CA GLY A 67 8.75 -13.45 -3.83
C GLY A 67 8.46 -12.99 -2.40
N LEU A 68 8.78 -13.83 -1.41
CA LEU A 68 8.64 -13.49 0.00
C LEU A 68 9.49 -12.27 0.37
N TYR A 69 10.75 -12.23 -0.05
CA TYR A 69 11.64 -11.10 0.20
C TYR A 69 11.15 -9.82 -0.49
N LEU A 70 10.61 -9.91 -1.70
CA LEU A 70 10.03 -8.76 -2.41
C LEU A 70 8.80 -8.21 -1.68
N VAL A 71 7.90 -9.09 -1.20
CA VAL A 71 6.73 -8.68 -0.41
C VAL A 71 7.18 -8.03 0.90
N ALA A 72 8.11 -8.65 1.63
CA ALA A 72 8.65 -8.11 2.88
C ALA A 72 9.31 -6.73 2.67
N ALA A 73 10.09 -6.57 1.59
CA ALA A 73 10.67 -5.28 1.22
C ALA A 73 9.58 -4.25 0.88
N GLY A 74 8.55 -4.64 0.14
CA GLY A 74 7.41 -3.79 -0.18
C GLY A 74 6.73 -3.23 1.07
N TRP A 75 6.40 -4.10 2.02
CA TRP A 75 5.86 -3.69 3.33
C TRP A 75 6.82 -2.76 4.08
N PHE A 76 8.08 -3.15 4.25
CA PHE A 76 9.04 -2.34 5.02
C PHE A 76 9.22 -0.93 4.43
N PHE A 77 9.46 -0.83 3.13
CA PHE A 77 9.67 0.46 2.48
C PHE A 77 8.39 1.31 2.42
N HIS A 78 7.20 0.69 2.35
CA HIS A 78 5.95 1.41 2.50
C HIS A 78 5.79 1.95 3.93
N GLY A 79 6.15 1.18 4.95
CA GLY A 79 6.14 1.69 6.34
C GLY A 79 7.08 2.88 6.54
N VAL A 80 8.27 2.86 5.91
CA VAL A 80 9.18 4.02 5.88
C VAL A 80 8.57 5.20 5.13
N TRP A 81 7.89 4.94 4.01
CA TRP A 81 7.19 5.95 3.23
C TRP A 81 6.12 6.67 4.06
N ASP A 82 5.33 5.93 4.82
CA ASP A 82 4.32 6.49 5.72
C ASP A 82 4.95 7.34 6.83
N PHE A 83 6.07 6.89 7.41
CA PHE A 83 6.79 7.68 8.40
C PHE A 83 7.31 9.00 7.82
N VAL A 84 7.85 8.98 6.59
CA VAL A 84 8.28 10.21 5.90
C VAL A 84 7.08 11.15 5.71
N HIS A 85 5.93 10.65 5.27
CA HIS A 85 4.75 11.50 5.06
C HIS A 85 4.08 11.97 6.37
N LEU A 86 4.19 11.19 7.45
CA LEU A 86 3.81 11.60 8.81
C LEU A 86 4.66 12.77 9.32
N ARG A 87 5.96 12.75 9.03
CA ARG A 87 6.88 13.85 9.36
C ARG A 87 6.62 15.10 8.53
N LEU A 88 6.17 14.94 7.29
CA LEU A 88 5.82 16.03 6.39
C LEU A 88 4.39 16.58 6.61
N ASP A 89 3.58 15.90 7.42
CA ASP A 89 2.17 16.21 7.70
C ASP A 89 1.34 16.33 6.41
N ARG A 90 1.46 15.33 5.52
CA ARG A 90 0.83 15.30 4.20
C ARG A 90 0.18 13.95 3.90
N ALA A 91 -0.65 13.95 2.85
CA ALA A 91 -1.35 12.81 2.25
C ALA A 91 -2.55 12.26 3.03
N VAL A 92 -2.38 11.89 4.30
CA VAL A 92 -3.41 11.26 5.14
C VAL A 92 -3.42 11.84 6.55
N SER A 93 -4.40 11.48 7.38
CA SER A 93 -4.38 11.87 8.79
C SER A 93 -3.19 11.23 9.51
N ARG A 94 -2.66 11.92 10.52
CA ARG A 94 -1.52 11.44 11.31
C ARG A 94 -1.73 10.06 11.90
N SER A 95 -2.89 9.84 12.51
CA SER A 95 -3.27 8.53 13.09
C SER A 95 -3.31 7.41 12.06
N TYR A 96 -3.66 7.72 10.81
CA TYR A 96 -3.67 6.74 9.73
C TYR A 96 -2.26 6.37 9.29
N ALA A 97 -1.38 7.37 9.10
CA ALA A 97 0.03 7.12 8.77
C ALA A 97 0.79 6.39 9.89
N GLU A 98 0.49 6.70 11.17
CA GLU A 98 1.06 5.99 12.32
C GLU A 98 0.64 4.51 12.34
N TRP A 99 -0.65 4.23 12.15
CA TRP A 99 -1.18 2.87 12.13
C TRP A 99 -0.62 2.05 10.95
N CYS A 100 -0.66 2.59 9.73
CA CYS A 100 -0.14 1.92 8.55
C CYS A 100 1.36 1.69 8.66
N GLY A 101 2.14 2.71 9.02
CA GLY A 101 3.58 2.57 9.18
C GLY A 101 4.00 1.48 10.17
N VAL A 102 3.31 1.39 11.32
CA VAL A 102 3.59 0.33 12.32
C VAL A 102 3.19 -1.05 11.80
N LEU A 103 1.99 -1.21 11.25
CA LEU A 103 1.54 -2.49 10.69
C LEU A 103 2.47 -2.99 9.61
N ASP A 104 2.95 -2.10 8.75
CA ASP A 104 3.78 -2.44 7.62
C ASP A 104 5.15 -2.98 8.05
N VAL A 105 5.82 -2.28 8.96
CA VAL A 105 7.12 -2.70 9.49
C VAL A 105 7.00 -4.01 10.26
N LEU A 106 5.94 -4.19 11.05
CA LEU A 106 5.70 -5.44 11.78
C LEU A 106 5.39 -6.60 10.83
N THR A 107 4.61 -6.38 9.77
CA THR A 107 4.31 -7.39 8.76
C THR A 107 5.56 -7.81 8.01
N ALA A 108 6.42 -6.85 7.62
CA ALA A 108 7.72 -7.15 7.04
C ALA A 108 8.60 -7.99 7.98
N GLY A 109 8.69 -7.60 9.26
CA GLY A 109 9.43 -8.37 10.26
C GLY A 109 8.88 -9.78 10.45
N GLN A 110 7.55 -9.93 10.50
CA GLN A 110 6.90 -11.24 10.57
C GLN A 110 7.25 -12.12 9.37
N LEU A 111 7.19 -11.58 8.15
CA LEU A 111 7.53 -12.33 6.94
C LEU A 111 8.99 -12.81 6.96
N LEU A 112 9.92 -11.97 7.41
CA LEU A 112 11.35 -12.33 7.43
C LEU A 112 11.71 -13.29 8.57
N LEU A 113 10.99 -13.26 9.69
CA LEU A 113 11.37 -13.99 10.90
C LEU A 113 10.56 -15.28 11.12
N LEU A 114 9.33 -15.35 10.60
CA LEU A 114 8.37 -16.39 10.98
C LEU A 114 7.81 -17.21 9.79
N ALA A 115 8.23 -16.91 8.56
CA ALA A 115 7.67 -17.55 7.37
C ALA A 115 8.47 -18.76 6.84
N TRP A 116 9.19 -19.46 7.74
CA TRP A 116 10.09 -20.56 7.42
C TRP A 116 9.63 -21.89 8.02
#